data_AF-A0A8T0DJ63-F1
#
_entry.id   AF-A0A8T0DJ63-F1
#
_cell.length_a   1.000
_cell.length_b   1.000
_cell.length_c   1.000
_cell.angle_alpha   90.00
_cell.angle_beta   90.00
_cell.angle_gamma   90.00
#
_symmetry.space_group_name_H-M   'P 1'
#
loop_
_entity.id
_entity.type
_entity.pdbx_description
1 polymer ?
#
loop_
_entity_poly.entity_id
_entity_poly.type
_entity_poly.pdbx_seq_one_letter_code
_entity_poly.pdbx_strand_id
1 'polypeptide(L)'
;MDNHGKALDILINELSDLSAALCYCLSYLRVPAGGRCIESLSLTSIRERTRVEFPTSSVEAGSLLDTASEVFTTLVQKCLERGSDEQYGQLALDIMNCPDIPLNFTKVLSFIPGHIELHQLCSFLKRAFHNVLSQSATTYMLHGLSTRCSIVSAQNSIYRKSPKLVVDKDTKCHRCGEDLFAYGPTTSFAYILQQKYFVHVHCVQRD
;
A
#
# COMPACT_ATOMS: atom_id res chain seq x y z
N MET A 1 -6.74 19.65 -4.16
CA MET A 1 -7.98 18.86 -4.10
C MET A 1 -7.87 17.75 -5.11
N ASP A 2 -8.01 16.52 -4.64
CA ASP A 2 -7.96 15.30 -5.44
C ASP A 2 -9.04 15.33 -6.55
N ASN A 3 -8.69 14.84 -7.74
CA ASN A 3 -9.57 14.82 -8.91
C ASN A 3 -10.80 13.94 -8.67
N HIS A 4 -10.67 12.87 -7.89
CA HIS A 4 -11.77 12.00 -7.49
C HIS A 4 -12.80 12.72 -6.62
N GLY A 5 -12.31 13.51 -5.66
CA GLY A 5 -13.17 14.34 -4.81
C GLY A 5 -14.01 15.32 -5.62
N LYS A 6 -13.44 15.98 -6.63
CA LYS A 6 -14.18 16.90 -7.51
C LYS A 6 -15.22 16.18 -8.36
N ALA A 7 -14.87 15.05 -8.96
CA ALA A 7 -15.80 14.28 -9.79
C ALA A 7 -17.02 13.81 -8.97
N LEU A 8 -16.78 13.28 -7.76
CA LEU A 8 -17.84 12.87 -6.86
C LEU A 8 -18.66 14.05 -6.34
N ASP A 9 -18.03 15.20 -6.09
CA ASP A 9 -18.75 16.42 -5.68
C ASP A 9 -19.72 16.88 -6.77
N ILE A 10 -19.32 16.86 -8.04
CA ILE A 10 -20.23 17.17 -9.16
C ILE A 10 -21.37 16.16 -9.23
N LEU A 11 -21.07 14.85 -9.20
CA LEU A 11 -22.10 13.81 -9.33
C LEU A 11 -23.09 13.82 -8.17
N ILE A 12 -22.60 14.02 -6.94
CA ILE A 12 -23.40 13.98 -5.71
C ILE A 12 -24.07 15.31 -5.48
N ASN A 13 -23.34 16.42 -5.44
CA ASN A 13 -23.87 17.71 -4.99
C ASN A 13 -24.48 18.55 -6.11
N GLU A 14 -23.92 18.51 -7.32
CA GLU A 14 -24.45 19.30 -8.45
C GLU A 14 -25.52 18.54 -9.24
N LEU A 15 -25.28 17.28 -9.58
CA LEU A 15 -26.16 16.48 -10.44
C LEU A 15 -27.15 15.60 -9.68
N SER A 16 -26.91 15.35 -8.39
CA SER A 16 -27.71 14.42 -7.57
C SER A 16 -27.87 13.02 -8.18
N ASP A 17 -26.86 12.56 -8.92
CA ASP A 17 -26.86 11.28 -9.61
C ASP A 17 -26.03 10.24 -8.84
N LEU A 18 -26.69 9.63 -7.86
CA LEU A 18 -26.11 8.54 -7.05
C LEU A 18 -25.72 7.32 -7.88
N SER A 19 -26.47 7.03 -8.94
CA SER A 19 -26.20 5.88 -9.80
C SER A 19 -24.88 6.10 -10.55
N ALA A 20 -24.70 7.28 -11.15
CA ALA A 20 -23.45 7.65 -11.81
C ALA A 20 -22.26 7.74 -10.83
N ALA A 21 -22.45 8.27 -9.61
CA ALA A 21 -21.42 8.30 -8.58
C ALA A 21 -20.96 6.88 -8.19
N LEU A 22 -21.89 5.93 -8.05
CA LEU A 22 -21.58 4.53 -7.82
C LEU A 22 -20.88 3.89 -9.02
N CYS A 23 -21.39 4.07 -10.24
CA CYS A 23 -20.75 3.60 -11.48
C CYS A 23 -19.30 4.05 -11.55
N TYR A 24 -19.05 5.32 -11.23
CA TYR A 24 -17.71 5.90 -11.19
C TYR A 24 -16.81 5.15 -10.20
N CYS A 25 -17.25 4.93 -8.96
CA CYS A 25 -16.47 4.21 -7.95
C CYS A 25 -16.23 2.74 -8.37
N LEU A 26 -17.27 2.08 -8.89
CA LEU A 26 -17.23 0.69 -9.34
C LEU A 26 -16.28 0.47 -10.53
N SER A 27 -16.00 1.52 -11.32
CA SER A 27 -15.02 1.45 -12.40
C SER A 27 -13.60 1.13 -11.90
N TYR A 28 -13.30 1.41 -10.63
CA TYR A 28 -12.02 1.15 -9.99
C TYR A 28 -11.93 -0.22 -9.29
N LEU A 29 -13.03 -0.97 -9.20
CA LEU A 29 -13.10 -2.27 -8.50
C LEU A 29 -12.67 -3.49 -9.35
N ARG A 30 -12.17 -3.28 -10.58
CA ARG A 30 -11.88 -4.38 -11.52
C ARG A 30 -10.58 -5.12 -11.25
N VAL A 31 -10.64 -6.45 -11.42
CA VAL A 31 -9.56 -7.44 -11.24
C VAL A 31 -9.29 -8.20 -12.56
N PRO A 32 -8.06 -8.70 -12.80
CA PRO A 32 -7.57 -9.08 -14.13
C PRO A 32 -8.32 -10.24 -14.79
N ALA A 33 -8.33 -10.21 -16.13
CA ALA A 33 -8.71 -11.35 -16.96
C ALA A 33 -7.78 -12.54 -16.69
N GLY A 34 -8.22 -13.50 -15.86
CA GLY A 34 -7.51 -14.76 -15.64
C GLY A 34 -7.52 -15.33 -14.22
N GLY A 35 -8.01 -14.61 -13.22
CA GLY A 35 -8.08 -15.10 -11.84
C GLY A 35 -9.52 -15.35 -11.40
N ARG A 36 -9.83 -16.57 -10.95
CA ARG A 36 -11.09 -16.86 -10.23
C ARG A 36 -11.13 -16.07 -8.92
N CYS A 37 -11.70 -14.87 -8.93
CA CYS A 37 -12.21 -14.13 -7.77
C CYS A 37 -12.90 -12.88 -8.33
N ILE A 38 -14.17 -12.62 -7.98
CA ILE A 38 -15.02 -11.47 -8.40
C ILE A 38 -16.14 -11.79 -9.43
N GLU A 39 -16.54 -13.04 -9.60
CA GLU A 39 -17.92 -13.34 -10.02
C GLU A 39 -18.92 -13.32 -8.84
N SER A 40 -18.42 -13.05 -7.63
CA SER A 40 -19.17 -13.21 -6.38
C SER A 40 -19.29 -11.94 -5.52
N LEU A 41 -19.08 -10.73 -6.07
CA LEU A 41 -19.40 -9.53 -5.28
C LEU A 41 -20.92 -9.53 -5.09
N SER A 42 -21.37 -9.82 -3.87
CA SER A 42 -22.79 -9.85 -3.51
C SER A 42 -23.26 -8.41 -3.32
N LEU A 43 -23.13 -7.60 -4.37
CA LEU A 43 -23.66 -6.24 -4.46
C LEU A 43 -25.18 -6.26 -4.69
N THR A 44 -25.87 -7.36 -4.43
CA THR A 44 -27.30 -7.54 -4.69
C THR A 44 -28.14 -6.44 -4.04
N SER A 45 -27.85 -6.10 -2.78
CA SER A 45 -28.53 -5.01 -2.06
C SER A 45 -28.30 -3.63 -2.70
N ILE A 46 -27.08 -3.35 -3.17
CA ILE A 46 -26.74 -2.08 -3.82
C ILE A 46 -27.31 -2.04 -5.25
N ARG A 47 -27.27 -3.16 -5.97
CA ARG A 47 -27.70 -3.32 -7.36
C ARG A 47 -29.23 -3.24 -7.50
N GLU A 48 -29.98 -3.86 -6.60
CA GLU A 48 -31.44 -3.73 -6.54
C GLU A 48 -31.88 -2.28 -6.35
N ARG A 49 -31.11 -1.50 -5.58
CA ARG A 49 -31.45 -0.10 -5.31
C ARG A 49 -31.01 0.87 -6.42
N THR A 50 -29.92 0.58 -7.13
CA THR A 50 -29.25 1.57 -8.00
C THR A 50 -29.34 1.28 -9.50
N ARG A 51 -29.79 0.07 -9.88
CA ARG A 51 -29.97 -0.38 -11.28
C ARG A 51 -28.73 -0.20 -12.17
N VAL A 52 -27.54 -0.27 -11.58
CA VAL A 52 -26.25 -0.06 -12.27
C VAL A 52 -25.79 -1.32 -13.02
N GLU A 53 -25.39 -1.16 -14.28
CA GLU A 53 -24.67 -2.17 -15.06
C GLU A 53 -23.15 -1.92 -15.00
N PHE A 54 -22.38 -2.99 -14.73
CA PHE A 54 -20.95 -2.90 -14.50
C PHE A 54 -20.19 -3.03 -15.82
N PRO A 55 -19.28 -2.10 -16.16
CA PRO A 55 -18.52 -2.23 -17.40
C PRO A 55 -17.46 -3.35 -17.26
N THR A 56 -16.84 -3.77 -18.38
CA THR A 56 -15.81 -4.84 -18.45
C THR A 56 -14.57 -4.34 -19.21
N SER A 57 -13.46 -4.06 -18.52
CA SER A 57 -12.16 -3.79 -19.18
C SER A 57 -10.99 -3.91 -18.20
N SER A 58 -9.82 -4.34 -18.71
CA SER A 58 -8.66 -4.80 -17.94
C SER A 58 -7.55 -3.74 -17.81
N VAL A 59 -7.12 -3.41 -16.58
CA VAL A 59 -5.88 -2.66 -16.27
C VAL A 59 -5.28 -3.18 -14.93
N GLU A 60 -3.98 -2.96 -14.73
CA GLU A 60 -3.09 -3.50 -13.69
C GLU A 60 -3.58 -3.38 -12.23
N ALA A 61 -3.47 -4.47 -11.46
CA ALA A 61 -4.27 -4.74 -10.26
C ALA A 61 -3.77 -4.19 -8.91
N GLY A 62 -2.53 -3.68 -8.83
CA GLY A 62 -1.93 -3.28 -7.55
C GLY A 62 -2.37 -1.89 -7.07
N SER A 63 -2.28 -0.88 -7.93
CA SER A 63 -2.61 0.52 -7.58
C SER A 63 -4.12 0.81 -7.61
N LEU A 64 -4.91 -0.02 -8.31
CA LEU A 64 -6.35 0.16 -8.44
C LEU A 64 -7.11 -0.09 -7.15
N LEU A 65 -6.68 -1.02 -6.29
CA LEU A 65 -7.39 -1.33 -5.05
C LEU A 65 -7.26 -0.20 -4.02
N ASP A 66 -6.07 0.41 -3.90
CA ASP A 66 -5.85 1.58 -3.05
C ASP A 66 -6.66 2.78 -3.57
N THR A 67 -6.64 3.01 -4.89
CA THR A 67 -7.45 4.04 -5.54
C THR A 67 -8.95 3.80 -5.30
N ALA A 68 -9.42 2.55 -5.46
CA ALA A 68 -10.80 2.19 -5.19
C ALA A 68 -11.18 2.47 -3.73
N SER A 69 -10.32 2.07 -2.78
CA SER A 69 -10.50 2.35 -1.36
C SER A 69 -10.68 3.84 -1.09
N GLU A 70 -9.85 4.69 -1.71
CA GLU A 70 -9.95 6.15 -1.57
C GLU A 70 -11.22 6.73 -2.20
N VAL A 71 -11.55 6.29 -3.41
CA VAL A 71 -12.74 6.75 -4.15
C VAL A 71 -14.03 6.37 -3.40
N PHE A 72 -14.16 5.12 -2.93
CA PHE A 72 -15.31 4.69 -2.14
C PHE A 72 -15.39 5.40 -0.79
N THR A 73 -14.26 5.59 -0.11
CA THR A 73 -14.23 6.35 1.15
C THR A 73 -14.72 7.78 0.95
N THR A 74 -14.33 8.41 -0.16
CA THR A 74 -14.75 9.77 -0.53
C THR A 74 -16.24 9.83 -0.85
N LEU A 75 -16.78 8.83 -1.56
CA LEU A 75 -18.22 8.71 -1.81
C LEU A 75 -19.01 8.63 -0.51
N VAL A 76 -18.60 7.76 0.42
CA VAL A 76 -19.26 7.61 1.73
C VAL A 76 -19.24 8.93 2.49
N GLN A 77 -18.10 9.62 2.54
CA GLN A 77 -17.99 10.92 3.19
C GLN A 77 -19.00 11.92 2.62
N LYS A 78 -19.05 12.06 1.29
CA LYS A 78 -19.94 13.00 0.59
C LYS A 78 -21.42 12.67 0.80
N CYS A 79 -21.78 11.39 0.79
CA CYS A 79 -23.15 10.96 1.08
C CYS A 79 -23.55 11.29 2.53
N LEU A 80 -22.64 11.13 3.50
CA LEU A 80 -22.91 11.47 4.90
C LEU A 80 -22.97 12.99 5.14
N GLU A 81 -22.15 13.78 4.43
CA GLU A 81 -22.20 15.26 4.47
C GLU A 81 -23.56 15.80 3.99
N ARG A 82 -24.19 15.12 3.01
CA ARG A 82 -25.52 15.46 2.48
C ARG A 82 -26.68 14.94 3.35
N GLY A 83 -26.42 14.60 4.62
CA GLY A 83 -27.29 13.84 5.54
C GLY A 83 -28.71 14.38 5.82
N SER A 84 -29.17 15.43 5.14
CA SER A 84 -30.58 15.80 5.05
C SER A 84 -31.40 14.86 4.14
N ASP A 85 -30.75 14.13 3.23
CA ASP A 85 -31.42 13.22 2.29
C ASP A 85 -31.23 11.76 2.72
N GLU A 86 -32.34 11.12 3.11
CA GLU A 86 -32.39 9.75 3.63
C GLU A 86 -31.80 8.73 2.63
N GLN A 87 -31.92 8.99 1.32
CA GLN A 87 -31.40 8.08 0.29
C GLN A 87 -29.86 8.03 0.31
N TYR A 88 -29.20 9.17 0.55
CA TYR A 88 -27.74 9.27 0.61
C TYR A 88 -27.21 8.64 1.89
N GLY A 89 -27.88 8.90 3.02
CA GLY A 89 -27.54 8.28 4.30
C GLY A 89 -27.65 6.75 4.25
N GLN A 90 -28.75 6.22 3.71
CA GLN A 90 -28.93 4.79 3.60
C GLN A 90 -27.94 4.14 2.62
N LEU A 91 -27.63 4.80 1.50
CA LEU A 91 -26.60 4.30 0.59
C LEU A 91 -25.21 4.25 1.27
N ALA A 92 -24.85 5.28 2.03
CA ALA A 92 -23.57 5.30 2.77
C ALA A 92 -23.48 4.14 3.75
N LEU A 93 -24.56 3.84 4.50
CA LEU A 93 -24.65 2.70 5.40
C LEU A 93 -24.50 1.36 4.68
N ASP A 94 -25.16 1.21 3.53
CA ASP A 94 -25.09 -0.01 2.73
C ASP A 94 -23.67 -0.23 2.18
N ILE A 95 -23.01 0.82 1.69
CA ILE A 95 -21.62 0.76 1.23
C ILE A 95 -20.68 0.36 2.38
N MET A 96 -20.81 1.01 3.55
CA MET A 96 -19.97 0.71 4.73
C MET A 96 -20.09 -0.76 5.17
N ASN A 97 -21.30 -1.30 5.15
CA ASN A 97 -21.57 -2.67 5.58
C ASN A 97 -21.34 -3.72 4.49
N CYS A 98 -21.10 -3.32 3.24
CA CYS A 98 -20.85 -4.23 2.14
C CYS A 98 -19.42 -4.83 2.24
N PRO A 99 -19.27 -6.16 2.41
CA PRO A 99 -17.97 -6.80 2.65
C PRO A 99 -16.98 -6.62 1.49
N ASP A 100 -17.54 -6.51 0.30
CA ASP A 100 -16.88 -6.52 -1.00
C ASP A 100 -16.32 -5.16 -1.41
N ILE A 101 -16.73 -4.07 -0.75
CA ILE A 101 -16.27 -2.72 -1.08
C ILE A 101 -15.03 -2.38 -0.24
N PRO A 102 -13.88 -2.11 -0.86
CA PRO A 102 -12.69 -1.66 -0.15
C PRO A 102 -12.94 -0.27 0.44
N LEU A 103 -12.60 -0.09 1.71
CA LEU A 103 -12.74 1.18 2.41
C LEU A 103 -11.49 1.44 3.24
N ASN A 104 -11.14 2.72 3.37
CA ASN A 104 -10.15 3.15 4.33
C ASN A 104 -10.82 3.27 5.70
N PHE A 105 -10.76 2.19 6.49
CA PHE A 105 -11.43 2.10 7.79
C PHE A 105 -11.11 3.28 8.72
N THR A 106 -9.84 3.70 8.77
CA THR A 106 -9.40 4.81 9.62
C THR A 106 -10.00 6.14 9.19
N LYS A 107 -10.00 6.44 7.88
CA LYS A 107 -10.63 7.65 7.35
C LYS A 107 -12.13 7.62 7.60
N VAL A 108 -12.81 6.50 7.32
CA VAL A 108 -14.27 6.37 7.55
C VAL A 108 -14.63 6.65 9.00
N LEU A 109 -13.95 6.02 9.97
CA LEU A 109 -14.16 6.24 11.40
C LEU A 109 -13.99 7.70 11.84
N SER A 110 -13.18 8.50 11.13
CA SER A 110 -12.92 9.90 11.48
C SER A 110 -14.08 10.86 11.16
N PHE A 111 -14.97 10.48 10.23
CA PHE A 111 -16.07 11.33 9.76
C PHE A 111 -17.47 10.72 9.98
N ILE A 112 -17.59 9.61 10.72
CA ILE A 112 -18.89 9.04 11.07
C ILE A 112 -19.67 10.05 11.94
N PRO A 113 -20.86 10.48 11.52
CA PRO A 113 -21.70 11.34 12.34
C PRO A 113 -22.12 10.65 13.64
N GLY A 114 -22.12 11.38 14.76
CA GLY A 114 -22.47 10.84 16.07
C GLY A 114 -23.94 10.38 16.23
N HIS A 115 -24.82 10.68 15.27
CA HIS A 115 -26.21 10.23 15.29
C HIS A 115 -26.38 8.81 14.72
N ILE A 116 -25.37 8.24 14.05
CA ILE A 116 -25.43 6.88 13.53
C ILE A 116 -25.23 5.90 14.69
N GLU A 117 -26.20 5.02 14.88
CA GLU A 117 -26.13 4.03 15.95
C GLU A 117 -25.13 2.91 15.62
N LEU A 118 -24.40 2.44 16.64
CA LEU A 118 -23.40 1.38 16.47
C LEU A 118 -23.97 0.10 15.86
N HIS A 119 -25.23 -0.23 16.15
CA HIS A 119 -25.87 -1.43 15.63
C HIS A 119 -25.94 -1.42 14.08
N GLN A 120 -26.06 -0.23 13.48
CA GLN A 120 -26.11 -0.02 12.03
C GLN A 120 -24.74 -0.21 11.37
N LEU A 121 -23.65 -0.21 12.14
CA LEU A 121 -22.27 -0.29 11.63
C LEU A 121 -21.60 -1.63 12.01
N CYS A 122 -22.35 -2.62 12.51
CA CYS A 122 -21.78 -3.87 13.00
C CYS A 122 -20.86 -4.58 11.99
N SER A 123 -21.27 -4.66 10.72
CA SER A 123 -20.48 -5.36 9.69
C SER A 123 -19.22 -4.57 9.36
N PHE A 124 -19.33 -3.25 9.21
CA PHE A 124 -18.18 -2.36 9.01
C PHE A 124 -17.16 -2.48 10.16
N LEU A 125 -17.61 -2.40 11.42
CA LEU A 125 -16.74 -2.46 12.60
C LEU A 125 -16.05 -3.82 12.72
N LYS A 126 -16.76 -4.93 12.49
CA LYS A 126 -16.15 -6.26 12.46
C LYS A 126 -15.04 -6.35 11.41
N ARG A 127 -15.29 -5.84 10.19
CA ARG A 127 -14.29 -5.83 9.11
C ARG A 127 -13.08 -4.98 9.46
N ALA A 128 -13.29 -3.77 9.98
CA ALA A 128 -12.21 -2.88 10.42
C ALA A 128 -11.35 -3.55 11.49
N PHE A 129 -11.98 -4.17 12.49
CA PHE A 129 -11.29 -4.87 13.57
C PHE A 129 -10.48 -6.07 13.07
N HIS A 130 -11.08 -6.93 12.23
CA HIS A 130 -10.36 -8.06 11.63
C HIS A 130 -9.20 -7.62 10.74
N ASN A 131 -9.35 -6.52 10.00
CA ASN A 131 -8.29 -5.96 9.17
C ASN A 131 -7.08 -5.53 10.03
N VAL A 132 -7.32 -4.78 11.11
CA VAL A 132 -6.26 -4.36 12.05
C VAL A 132 -5.59 -5.56 12.70
N LEU A 133 -6.36 -6.55 13.15
CA LEU A 133 -5.81 -7.79 13.72
C LEU A 133 -4.92 -8.53 12.71
N SER A 134 -5.37 -8.65 11.45
CA SER A 134 -4.63 -9.30 10.38
C SER A 134 -3.34 -8.56 10.04
N GLN A 135 -3.38 -7.23 9.92
CA GLN A 135 -2.21 -6.40 9.67
C GLN A 135 -1.20 -6.49 10.82
N SER A 136 -1.68 -6.45 12.06
CA SER A 136 -0.84 -6.61 13.25
C SER A 136 -0.13 -7.98 13.24
N ALA A 137 -0.88 -9.07 13.06
CA ALA A 137 -0.31 -10.42 12.99
C ALA A 137 0.73 -10.55 11.88
N THR A 138 0.42 -10.01 10.68
CA THR A 138 1.34 -10.02 9.53
C THR A 138 2.63 -9.26 9.84
N THR A 139 2.52 -8.10 10.50
CA THR A 139 3.68 -7.28 10.87
C THR A 139 4.59 -8.01 11.87
N TYR A 140 4.02 -8.65 12.89
CA TYR A 140 4.79 -9.44 13.85
C TYR A 140 5.51 -10.62 13.17
N MET A 141 4.83 -11.33 12.26
CA MET A 141 5.42 -12.42 11.50
C MET A 141 6.58 -11.93 10.61
N LEU A 142 6.36 -10.87 9.83
CA LEU A 142 7.40 -10.30 8.95
C LEU A 142 8.61 -9.81 9.76
N HIS A 143 8.39 -9.17 10.90
CA HIS A 143 9.46 -8.74 11.79
C HIS A 143 10.27 -9.94 12.32
N GLY A 144 9.59 -11.00 12.78
CA GLY A 144 10.24 -12.24 13.23
C GLY A 144 11.06 -12.92 12.13
N LEU A 145 10.49 -13.02 10.93
CA LEU A 145 11.18 -13.57 9.76
C LEU A 145 12.40 -12.74 9.36
N SER A 146 12.26 -11.42 9.28
CA SER A 146 13.36 -10.49 8.97
C SER A 146 14.49 -10.59 9.99
N THR A 147 14.15 -10.65 11.28
CA THR A 147 15.12 -10.83 12.37
C THR A 147 15.87 -12.15 12.21
N ARG A 148 15.16 -13.25 11.93
CA ARG A 148 15.78 -14.57 11.75
C ARG A 148 16.66 -14.63 10.51
N CYS A 149 16.22 -14.04 9.39
CA CYS A 149 17.01 -13.93 8.16
C CYS A 149 18.31 -13.16 8.40
N SER A 150 18.25 -12.06 9.18
CA SER A 150 19.42 -11.28 9.56
C SER A 150 20.41 -12.10 10.40
N ILE A 151 19.92 -12.85 11.40
CA ILE A 151 20.77 -13.73 12.24
C ILE A 151 21.44 -14.81 11.39
N VAL A 152 20.68 -15.51 10.55
CA VAL A 152 21.22 -16.56 9.68
C VAL A 152 22.23 -16.00 8.68
N SER A 153 21.97 -14.81 8.13
CA SER A 153 22.90 -14.12 7.24
C SER A 153 24.21 -13.76 7.96
N ALA A 154 24.12 -13.22 9.18
CA ALA A 154 25.29 -12.94 10.01
C ALA A 154 26.09 -14.21 10.34
N GLN A 155 25.43 -15.28 10.76
CA GLN A 155 26.07 -16.57 11.01
C GLN A 155 26.78 -17.12 9.76
N ASN A 156 26.10 -17.13 8.62
CA ASN A 156 26.69 -17.56 7.35
C ASN A 156 27.89 -16.69 6.92
N SER A 157 27.87 -15.39 7.23
CA SER A 157 29.01 -14.50 6.98
C SER A 157 30.21 -14.79 7.88
N ILE A 158 29.99 -15.28 9.11
CA ILE A 158 31.03 -15.69 10.05
C ILE A 158 31.62 -17.05 9.65
N TYR A 159 30.79 -17.99 9.20
CA TYR A 159 31.24 -19.32 8.77
C TYR A 159 31.95 -19.32 7.40
N ARG A 160 31.63 -18.36 6.52
CA ARG A 160 32.51 -18.07 5.40
C ARG A 160 33.76 -17.40 5.98
N LYS A 161 34.90 -18.11 5.97
CA LYS A 161 36.23 -17.52 6.17
C LYS A 161 36.45 -16.44 5.11
N SER A 162 35.89 -15.27 5.34
CA SER A 162 36.24 -14.07 4.60
C SER A 162 37.74 -13.90 4.84
N PRO A 163 38.58 -13.84 3.79
CA PRO A 163 39.99 -13.62 3.99
C PRO A 163 40.14 -12.37 4.86
N LYS A 164 40.84 -12.50 5.98
CA LYS A 164 41.12 -11.36 6.84
C LYS A 164 41.95 -10.39 6.01
N LEU A 165 41.31 -9.35 5.48
CA LEU A 165 41.99 -8.30 4.74
C LEU A 165 42.73 -7.46 5.78
N VAL A 166 44.02 -7.75 5.94
CA VAL A 166 44.92 -6.94 6.75
C VAL A 166 45.48 -5.87 5.83
N VAL A 167 45.18 -4.61 6.15
CA VAL A 167 45.82 -3.45 5.52
C VAL A 167 46.92 -3.02 6.46
N ASP A 168 48.15 -3.36 6.11
CA ASP A 168 49.34 -2.88 6.82
C ASP A 168 49.66 -1.45 6.38
N LYS A 169 50.47 -0.74 7.18
CA LYS A 169 50.86 0.66 6.90
C LYS A 169 51.57 0.85 5.57
N ASP A 170 52.11 -0.22 5.00
CA ASP A 170 52.85 -0.22 3.73
C ASP A 170 51.95 -0.57 2.51
N THR A 171 50.64 -0.76 2.74
CA THR A 171 49.72 -1.14 1.66
C THR A 171 49.42 0.06 0.77
N LYS A 172 49.77 -0.06 -0.52
CA LYS A 172 49.58 1.01 -1.51
C LYS A 172 48.43 0.72 -2.46
N CYS A 173 47.80 1.78 -2.95
CA CYS A 173 46.82 1.70 -4.02
C CYS A 173 47.46 1.16 -5.29
N HIS A 174 46.88 0.11 -5.88
CA HIS A 174 47.40 -0.49 -7.12
C HIS A 174 47.42 0.48 -8.31
N ARG A 175 46.54 1.49 -8.31
CA ARG A 175 46.39 2.43 -9.44
C ARG A 175 47.24 3.69 -9.33
N CYS A 176 47.28 4.32 -8.16
CA CYS A 176 48.01 5.59 -7.98
C CYS A 176 49.30 5.45 -7.18
N GLY A 177 49.59 4.28 -6.59
CA GLY A 177 50.81 4.05 -5.82
C GLY A 177 50.87 4.76 -4.46
N GLU A 178 49.84 5.52 -4.10
CA GLU A 178 49.71 6.21 -2.82
C GLU A 178 49.32 5.26 -1.69
N ASP A 179 49.69 5.60 -0.45
CA ASP A 179 49.45 4.79 0.75
C ASP A 179 47.95 4.72 1.12
N LEU A 180 47.49 3.55 1.54
CA LEU A 180 46.11 3.31 1.96
C LEU A 180 46.00 3.39 3.49
N PHE A 181 45.32 4.43 3.98
CA PHE A 181 45.09 4.59 5.41
C PHE A 181 43.71 4.07 5.83
N ALA A 182 43.69 3.13 6.79
CA ALA A 182 42.49 2.51 7.36
C ALA A 182 41.50 3.48 8.05
N TYR A 183 41.96 4.68 8.42
CA TYR A 183 41.17 5.62 9.21
C TYR A 183 41.30 7.04 8.64
N GLY A 184 40.20 7.60 8.12
CA GLY A 184 40.14 8.98 7.62
C GLY A 184 38.95 9.24 6.68
N PRO A 185 38.42 10.47 6.63
CA PRO A 185 37.26 10.83 5.80
C PRO A 185 37.57 10.90 4.29
N THR A 186 38.84 10.97 3.90
CA THR A 186 39.30 11.07 2.50
C THR A 186 39.94 9.79 1.97
N THR A 187 39.92 8.70 2.75
CA THR A 187 40.76 7.51 2.52
C THR A 187 39.96 6.21 2.40
N SER A 188 38.73 6.28 1.89
CA SER A 188 37.97 5.07 1.56
C SER A 188 38.68 4.29 0.46
N PHE A 189 38.99 3.03 0.71
CA PHE A 189 39.56 2.09 -0.27
C PHE A 189 38.68 0.85 -0.41
N ALA A 190 38.77 0.21 -1.57
CA ALA A 190 38.08 -1.01 -1.93
C ALA A 190 39.12 -2.12 -2.18
N TYR A 191 38.72 -3.35 -1.87
CA TYR A 191 39.48 -4.55 -2.22
C TYR A 191 38.81 -5.27 -3.38
N ILE A 192 39.52 -5.41 -4.50
CA ILE A 192 38.98 -6.06 -5.70
C ILE A 192 39.18 -7.58 -5.57
N LEU A 193 38.10 -8.27 -5.20
CA LEU A 193 38.09 -9.71 -4.90
C LEU A 193 38.65 -10.59 -6.03
N GLN A 194 38.39 -10.25 -7.30
CA GLN A 194 38.82 -11.06 -8.44
C GLN A 194 40.33 -10.99 -8.70
N GLN A 195 40.92 -9.81 -8.48
CA GLN A 195 42.31 -9.51 -8.83
C GLN A 195 43.23 -9.39 -7.60
N LYS A 196 42.65 -9.49 -6.39
CA LYS A 196 43.32 -9.52 -5.08
C LYS A 196 44.25 -8.32 -4.81
N TYR A 197 43.83 -7.10 -5.17
CA TYR A 197 44.55 -5.87 -4.83
C TYR A 197 43.63 -4.83 -4.19
N PHE A 198 44.25 -3.84 -3.54
CA PHE A 198 43.56 -2.70 -2.93
C PHE A 198 43.66 -1.45 -3.81
N VAL A 199 42.59 -0.66 -3.84
CA VAL A 199 42.51 0.61 -4.59
C VAL A 199 41.72 1.64 -3.81
N HIS A 200 42.05 2.91 -3.94
CA HIS A 200 41.16 3.97 -3.46
C HIS A 200 39.81 3.92 -4.17
N VAL A 201 38.73 4.24 -3.46
CA VAL A 201 37.37 4.28 -4.03
C VAL A 201 37.30 5.26 -5.21
N HIS A 202 38.00 6.40 -5.13
CA HIS A 202 38.07 7.36 -6.25
C HIS A 202 38.90 6.84 -7.44
N CYS A 203 39.79 5.88 -7.23
CA CYS A 203 40.55 5.24 -8.31
C CYS A 203 39.73 4.13 -9.01
N VAL A 204 38.70 3.59 -8.36
CA VAL A 204 37.80 2.58 -8.95
C VAL A 204 36.92 3.18 -10.05
N GLN A 205 36.47 4.43 -9.88
CA GLN A 205 35.57 5.11 -10.82
C GLN A 205 36.27 5.70 -12.06
N ARG A 206 37.60 5.52 -12.20
CA ARG A 206 38.38 6.01 -13.34
C ARG A 206 38.58 4.97 -14.45
N ASP A 207 37.76 3.92 -14.46
CA ASP A 207 37.60 3.03 -15.62
C ASP A 207 36.47 3.51 -16.54
#